data_AF-A0A940MQL5-F1
#
_entry.id   AF-A0A940MQL5-F1
#
_cell.length_a   1.000
_cell.length_b   1.000
_cell.length_c   1.000
_cell.angle_alpha   90.00
_cell.angle_beta   90.00
_cell.angle_gamma   90.00
#
_symmetry.space_group_name_H-M   'P 1'
#
loop_
_entity.id
_entity.type
_entity.pdbx_description
1 polymer ?
#
loop_
_entity_poly.entity_id
_entity_poly.type
_entity_poly.pdbx_seq_one_letter_code
_entity_poly.pdbx_strand_id
1 'polypeptide(L)'
;MSENLLEIETDPEEAEAVPERLERPEEVPEKFWDAERGALRTEALLKSYRELERKLSARLAPPGEDAPEEERQRFRRAIGVPETAEEYVVEQRHELVGADPEVNAMSHKAGFTPAQVQVVYDLAADRLLPIVAEAAGQFEAERQRDRLRAEFGGEERFRRTAKQIAAWGRANLPAEVVAALSTTADGVIALHRMMEKGEPVLARQGAAPEPMDEAGLRKMMRDPRYWRSREPDFVKKVTEGFRRLTGG
;
A
#
# COMPACT_ATOMS: atom_id res chain seq x y z
N MET A 1 -1.57 -77.85 32.16
CA MET A 1 -1.61 -76.78 31.13
C MET A 1 -2.74 -75.86 31.54
N SER A 2 -2.55 -74.71 32.17
CA SER A 2 -1.53 -73.68 31.96
C SER A 2 -1.23 -72.98 33.30
N GLU A 3 0.06 -72.74 33.54
CA GLU A 3 0.66 -72.23 34.79
C GLU A 3 0.38 -70.75 35.00
N ASN A 4 0.19 -70.37 36.27
CA ASN A 4 0.00 -69.00 36.74
C ASN A 4 1.37 -68.44 37.18
N LEU A 5 1.82 -67.36 36.52
CA LEU A 5 3.18 -66.83 36.59
C LEU A 5 3.30 -65.63 37.55
N LEU A 6 2.64 -65.69 38.71
CA LEU A 6 2.57 -64.58 39.68
C LEU A 6 2.66 -65.03 41.15
N GLU A 7 3.24 -66.19 41.43
CA GLU A 7 3.64 -66.55 42.80
C GLU A 7 5.12 -66.19 42.97
N ILE A 8 5.36 -65.00 43.53
CA ILE A 8 6.64 -64.70 44.18
C ILE A 8 6.45 -65.14 45.63
N GLU A 9 7.04 -66.29 45.97
CA GLU A 9 7.18 -66.76 47.34
C GLU A 9 7.85 -65.67 48.17
N THR A 10 7.11 -65.12 49.14
CA THR A 10 7.67 -64.27 50.19
C THR A 10 8.23 -65.18 51.28
N ASP A 11 9.53 -65.41 51.26
CA ASP A 11 10.26 -65.99 52.38
C ASP A 11 10.56 -64.87 53.40
N PRO A 12 10.23 -65.01 54.70
CA PRO A 12 10.47 -63.99 55.70
C PRO A 12 11.84 -64.23 56.34
N GLU A 13 12.90 -63.73 55.71
CA GLU A 13 14.20 -63.62 56.37
C GLU A 13 14.48 -62.16 56.73
N GLU A 14 14.60 -61.92 58.04
CA GLU A 14 15.14 -60.72 58.64
C GLU A 14 16.51 -60.38 58.02
N ALA A 15 16.52 -59.39 57.13
CA ALA A 15 17.72 -58.64 56.82
C ALA A 15 17.68 -57.33 57.61
N GLU A 16 18.47 -57.26 58.68
CA GLU A 16 18.85 -56.00 59.32
C GLU A 16 19.41 -55.04 58.26
N ALA A 17 18.57 -54.10 57.84
CA ALA A 17 19.00 -53.02 56.95
C ALA A 17 19.86 -52.04 57.76
N VAL A 18 21.17 -52.24 57.71
CA VAL A 18 22.12 -51.14 57.93
C VAL A 18 21.82 -50.10 56.84
N PRO A 19 21.46 -48.84 57.16
CA PRO A 19 21.14 -47.87 56.14
C PRO A 19 22.43 -47.52 55.41
N GLU A 20 22.63 -48.07 54.21
CA GLU A 20 23.59 -47.54 53.24
C GLU A 20 23.20 -46.08 53.00
N ARG A 21 23.97 -45.16 53.58
CA ARG A 21 23.79 -43.74 53.34
C ARG A 21 24.14 -43.51 51.88
N LEU A 22 23.12 -43.44 51.04
CA LEU A 22 23.25 -42.95 49.67
C LEU A 22 24.05 -41.64 49.72
N GLU A 23 25.15 -41.58 48.96
CA GLU A 23 25.93 -40.36 48.84
C GLU A 23 25.19 -39.37 47.94
N ARG A 24 25.33 -38.07 48.24
CA ARG A 24 24.63 -37.01 47.50
C ARG A 24 25.04 -37.02 46.02
N PRO A 25 24.09 -37.11 45.07
CA PRO A 25 24.39 -36.90 43.65
C PRO A 25 24.92 -35.49 43.36
N GLU A 26 25.91 -35.35 42.48
CA GLU A 26 26.56 -34.05 42.18
C GLU A 26 25.57 -32.99 41.66
N GLU A 27 24.55 -33.42 40.93
CA GLU A 27 23.52 -32.57 40.32
C GLU A 27 22.54 -31.96 41.33
N VAL A 28 22.51 -32.48 42.57
CA VAL A 28 21.59 -32.05 43.61
C VAL A 28 22.30 -31.08 44.55
N PRO A 29 21.98 -29.77 44.54
CA PRO A 29 22.53 -28.82 45.49
C PRO A 29 22.32 -29.28 46.94
N GLU A 30 23.31 -29.03 47.81
CA GLU A 30 23.29 -29.45 49.23
C GLU A 30 22.02 -29.04 49.97
N LYS A 31 21.44 -27.88 49.62
CA LYS A 31 20.16 -27.39 50.19
C LYS A 31 18.98 -28.34 49.99
N PHE A 32 19.02 -29.22 48.99
CA PHE A 32 17.97 -30.19 48.67
C PHE A 32 18.33 -31.63 49.02
N TRP A 33 19.48 -31.86 49.66
CA TRP A 33 19.89 -33.18 50.11
C TRP A 33 19.71 -33.33 51.63
N ASP A 34 19.15 -34.46 52.06
CA ASP A 34 19.07 -34.86 53.47
C ASP A 34 20.13 -35.93 53.75
N ALA A 35 21.27 -35.51 54.32
CA ALA A 35 22.39 -36.40 54.62
C ALA A 35 22.12 -37.42 55.74
N GLU A 36 21.14 -37.15 56.62
CA GLU A 36 20.73 -38.09 57.68
C GLU A 36 19.86 -39.21 57.12
N ARG A 37 19.02 -38.89 56.14
CA ARG A 37 18.10 -39.84 55.50
C ARG A 37 18.60 -40.43 54.18
N GLY A 38 19.72 -39.94 53.65
CA GLY A 38 20.24 -40.35 52.33
C GLY A 38 19.25 -40.06 51.19
N ALA A 39 18.44 -39.00 51.30
CA ALA A 39 17.30 -38.77 50.42
C ALA A 39 17.17 -37.31 49.98
N LEU A 40 16.47 -37.11 48.85
CA LEU A 40 16.15 -35.78 48.34
C LEU A 40 15.06 -35.12 49.21
N ARG A 41 15.28 -33.85 49.59
CA ARG A 41 14.27 -32.99 50.21
C ARG A 41 13.27 -32.50 49.16
N THR A 42 12.38 -33.37 48.73
CA THR A 42 11.36 -33.12 47.69
C THR A 42 10.52 -31.87 47.97
N GLU A 43 10.08 -31.67 49.21
CA GLU A 43 9.31 -30.49 49.62
C GLU A 43 10.07 -29.17 49.43
N ALA A 44 11.35 -29.15 49.81
CA ALA A 44 12.21 -27.98 49.65
C ALA A 44 12.47 -27.68 48.17
N LEU A 45 12.66 -28.71 47.34
CA LEU A 45 12.81 -28.59 45.90
C LEU A 45 11.55 -28.02 45.25
N LEU A 46 10.37 -28.58 45.55
CA LEU A 46 9.07 -28.10 45.04
C LEU A 46 8.80 -26.66 45.45
N LYS A 47 9.14 -26.29 46.70
CA LYS A 47 9.04 -24.90 47.17
C LYS A 47 9.96 -23.97 46.38
N SER A 48 11.21 -24.36 46.16
CA SER A 48 12.15 -23.55 45.37
C SER A 48 11.74 -23.42 43.91
N TYR A 49 11.17 -24.49 43.32
CA TYR A 49 10.66 -24.48 41.95
C TYR A 49 9.48 -23.50 41.80
N ARG A 50 8.49 -23.56 42.70
CA ARG A 50 7.33 -22.63 42.70
C ARG A 50 7.76 -21.17 42.89
N GLU A 51 8.74 -20.90 43.75
CA GLU A 51 9.28 -19.55 43.92
C GLU A 51 10.04 -19.07 42.67
N LEU A 52 10.74 -19.96 41.98
CA LEU A 52 11.40 -19.64 40.71
C LEU A 52 10.37 -19.34 39.62
N GLU A 53 9.33 -20.17 39.48
CA GLU A 53 8.22 -19.97 38.55
C GLU A 53 7.52 -18.64 38.79
N ARG A 54 7.22 -18.31 40.06
CA ARG A 54 6.62 -17.02 40.44
C ARG A 54 7.52 -15.84 40.06
N LYS A 55 8.83 -15.92 40.35
CA LYS A 55 9.79 -14.85 40.02
C LYS A 55 10.00 -14.70 38.52
N LEU A 56 10.02 -15.81 37.77
CA LEU A 56 10.16 -15.78 36.32
C LEU A 56 8.92 -15.16 35.67
N SER A 57 7.74 -15.53 36.14
CA SER A 57 6.47 -14.97 35.69
C SER A 57 6.36 -13.48 36.00
N ALA A 58 6.73 -13.07 37.21
CA ALA A 58 6.73 -11.66 37.62
C ALA A 58 7.74 -10.80 36.85
N ARG A 59 8.85 -11.38 36.37
CA ARG A 59 9.87 -10.65 35.60
C ARG A 59 9.39 -10.21 34.22
N LEU A 60 8.45 -10.93 33.63
CA LEU A 60 7.87 -10.67 32.32
C LEU A 60 6.49 -9.99 32.42
N ALA A 61 5.98 -9.81 33.64
CA ALA A 61 4.75 -9.07 33.84
C ALA A 61 4.99 -7.57 33.57
N PRO A 62 4.08 -6.90 32.85
CA PRO A 62 4.15 -5.46 32.72
C PRO A 62 4.05 -4.81 34.10
N PRO A 63 4.88 -3.81 34.40
CA PRO A 63 4.83 -3.08 35.66
C PRO A 63 3.49 -2.34 35.77
N GLY A 64 3.02 -2.14 37.01
CA GLY A 64 1.85 -1.30 37.28
C GLY A 64 2.10 0.17 36.92
N GLU A 65 1.04 0.97 36.79
CA GLU A 65 1.13 2.39 36.40
C GLU A 65 2.03 3.21 37.35
N ASP A 66 1.96 2.93 38.65
CA ASP A 66 2.75 3.60 39.69
C ASP A 66 4.11 2.95 39.96
N ALA A 67 4.51 1.94 39.17
CA ALA A 67 5.79 1.27 39.38
C ALA A 67 6.96 2.27 39.25
N PRO A 68 8.07 2.08 40.01
CA PRO A 68 9.26 2.91 39.86
C PRO A 68 9.78 2.93 38.42
N GLU A 69 10.35 4.06 38.01
CA GLU A 69 10.85 4.24 36.64
C GLU A 69 11.93 3.21 36.27
N GLU A 70 12.77 2.82 37.22
CA GLU A 70 13.79 1.78 37.03
C GLU A 70 13.17 0.41 36.65
N GLU A 71 12.03 0.06 37.25
CA GLU A 71 11.30 -1.18 36.95
C GLU A 71 10.69 -1.12 35.55
N ARG A 72 10.11 0.03 35.18
CA ARG A 72 9.59 0.28 33.82
C ARG A 72 10.68 0.19 32.77
N GLN A 73 11.83 0.82 33.00
CA GLN A 73 12.97 0.75 32.08
C GLN A 73 13.53 -0.67 31.97
N ARG A 74 13.60 -1.41 33.07
CA ARG A 74 14.00 -2.82 33.04
C ARG A 74 13.05 -3.67 32.20
N PHE A 75 11.74 -3.47 32.35
CA PHE A 75 10.73 -4.17 31.56
C PHE A 75 10.81 -3.78 30.07
N ARG A 76 10.89 -2.48 29.76
CA ARG A 76 11.06 -1.96 28.39
C ARG A 76 12.25 -2.59 27.68
N ARG A 77 13.41 -2.66 28.35
CA ARG A 77 14.59 -3.36 27.83
C ARG A 77 14.37 -4.85 27.65
N ALA A 78 13.65 -5.50 28.59
CA ALA A 78 13.35 -6.93 28.50
C ALA A 78 12.44 -7.29 27.32
N ILE A 79 11.54 -6.39 26.90
CA ILE A 79 10.66 -6.59 25.74
C ILE A 79 11.25 -6.04 24.42
N GLY A 80 12.46 -5.46 24.46
CA GLY A 80 13.16 -4.98 23.27
C GLY A 80 12.80 -3.56 22.81
N VAL A 81 12.32 -2.70 23.71
CA VAL A 81 12.26 -1.25 23.44
C VAL A 81 13.70 -0.71 23.40
N PRO A 82 14.06 0.10 22.39
CA PRO A 82 15.40 0.70 22.30
C PRO A 82 15.67 1.72 23.42
N GLU A 83 16.95 2.05 23.62
CA GLU A 83 17.35 3.02 24.65
C GLU A 83 16.89 4.44 24.28
N THR A 84 16.91 4.78 22.98
CA THR A 84 16.45 6.08 22.48
C THR A 84 15.44 5.94 21.33
N ALA A 85 14.74 7.03 21.02
CA ALA A 85 13.74 7.06 19.94
C ALA A 85 14.35 6.99 18.54
N GLU A 86 15.60 7.44 18.39
CA GLU A 86 16.33 7.48 17.13
C GLU A 86 16.78 6.10 16.66
N GLU A 87 16.79 5.11 17.57
CA GLU A 87 17.14 3.72 17.25
C GLU A 87 16.00 2.95 16.56
N TYR A 88 14.80 3.52 16.44
CA TYR A 88 13.74 2.90 15.65
C TYR A 88 14.07 2.93 14.16
N VAL A 89 14.25 1.74 13.61
CA VAL A 89 14.34 1.53 12.16
C VAL A 89 12.95 1.21 11.64
N VAL A 90 12.40 2.11 10.83
CA VAL A 90 11.08 1.96 10.21
C VAL A 90 11.26 1.70 8.72
N GLU A 91 10.70 0.61 8.23
CA GLU A 91 10.61 0.33 6.80
C GLU A 91 9.56 1.23 6.17
N GLN A 92 9.97 2.07 5.23
CA GLN A 92 9.06 2.90 4.46
C GLN A 92 8.36 2.06 3.39
N ARG A 93 7.12 1.63 3.67
CA ARG A 93 6.29 0.86 2.72
C ARG A 93 5.46 1.72 1.78
N HIS A 94 5.34 3.02 2.08
CA HIS A 94 4.60 3.98 1.27
C HIS A 94 5.36 5.31 1.17
N GLU A 95 5.39 5.92 -0.02
CA GLU A 95 6.18 7.14 -0.28
C GLU A 95 5.80 8.32 0.63
N LEU A 96 4.51 8.45 0.94
CA LEU A 96 3.96 9.51 1.80
C LEU A 96 4.06 9.25 3.30
N VAL A 97 4.45 8.05 3.73
CA VAL A 97 4.51 7.67 5.16
C VAL A 97 5.87 7.05 5.44
N GLY A 98 6.76 7.83 6.05
CA GLY A 98 8.10 7.40 6.45
C GLY A 98 8.40 7.73 7.90
N ALA A 99 9.58 7.32 8.37
CA ALA A 99 10.02 7.56 9.73
C ALA A 99 9.96 9.06 10.08
N ASP A 100 9.27 9.37 11.17
CA ASP A 100 9.12 10.72 11.70
C ASP A 100 9.69 10.79 13.13
N PRO A 101 10.60 11.74 13.43
CA PRO A 101 11.21 11.84 14.76
C PRO A 101 10.21 12.08 15.89
N GLU A 102 9.14 12.85 15.67
CA GLU A 102 8.16 13.17 16.71
C GLU A 102 7.28 11.95 17.02
N VAL A 103 6.86 11.23 15.97
CA VAL A 103 6.12 9.96 16.13
C VAL A 103 6.98 8.91 16.83
N ASN A 104 8.26 8.82 16.49
CA ASN A 104 9.21 7.91 17.14
C ASN A 104 9.44 8.30 18.61
N ALA A 105 9.60 9.59 18.92
CA ALA A 105 9.74 10.08 20.30
C ALA A 105 8.50 9.78 21.14
N MET A 106 7.30 9.98 20.58
CA MET A 106 6.05 9.63 21.25
C MET A 106 5.93 8.12 21.49
N SER A 107 6.30 7.30 20.49
CA SER A 107 6.28 5.85 20.60
C SER A 107 7.29 5.32 21.62
N HIS A 108 8.49 5.91 21.68
CA HIS A 108 9.50 5.61 22.70
C HIS A 108 9.01 5.94 24.11
N LYS A 109 8.42 7.12 24.28
CA LYS A 109 7.81 7.53 25.56
C LYS A 109 6.72 6.55 25.99
N ALA A 110 5.92 6.06 25.04
CA ALA A 110 4.89 5.04 25.26
C ALA A 110 5.45 3.62 25.51
N GLY A 111 6.76 3.39 25.29
CA GLY A 111 7.41 2.10 25.48
C GLY A 111 7.09 1.08 24.40
N PHE A 112 6.85 1.54 23.17
CA PHE A 112 6.58 0.65 22.05
C PHE A 112 7.84 -0.14 21.65
N THR A 113 7.67 -1.36 21.19
CA THR A 113 8.76 -2.11 20.55
C THR A 113 8.91 -1.68 19.09
N PRO A 114 10.07 -1.93 18.44
CA PRO A 114 10.24 -1.60 17.02
C PRO A 114 9.16 -2.20 16.12
N ALA A 115 8.70 -3.42 16.41
CA ALA A 115 7.60 -4.05 15.68
C ALA A 115 6.27 -3.29 15.86
N GLN A 116 5.97 -2.80 17.06
CA GLN A 116 4.78 -1.98 17.31
C GLN A 116 4.88 -0.62 16.61
N VAL A 117 6.07 0.00 16.59
CA VAL A 117 6.32 1.23 15.85
C VAL A 117 6.07 1.03 14.36
N GLN A 118 6.59 -0.06 13.77
CA GLN A 118 6.31 -0.38 12.36
C GLN A 118 4.81 -0.49 12.09
N VAL A 119 4.04 -1.14 12.97
CA VAL A 119 2.58 -1.25 12.83
C VAL A 119 1.89 0.13 12.83
N VAL A 120 2.38 1.11 13.58
CA VAL A 120 1.83 2.48 13.56
C VAL A 120 1.95 3.10 12.16
N TYR A 121 3.13 2.99 11.55
CA TYR A 121 3.37 3.50 10.19
C TYR A 121 2.60 2.70 9.14
N ASP A 122 2.56 1.38 9.27
CA ASP A 122 1.78 0.51 8.37
C ASP A 122 0.28 0.88 8.44
N LEU A 123 -0.28 1.12 9.63
CA LEU A 123 -1.67 1.55 9.80
C LEU A 123 -1.93 2.93 9.20
N ALA A 124 -0.98 3.86 9.32
CA ALA A 124 -1.10 5.16 8.67
C ALA A 124 -1.17 5.02 7.14
N ALA A 125 -0.31 4.17 6.56
CA ALA A 125 -0.31 3.89 5.13
C ALA A 125 -1.59 3.17 4.67
N ASP A 126 -2.00 2.12 5.38
CA ASP A 126 -3.10 1.24 4.96
C ASP A 126 -4.48 1.83 5.23
N ARG A 127 -4.62 2.69 6.24
CA ARG A 127 -5.93 3.18 6.70
C ARG A 127 -6.09 4.69 6.62
N LEU A 128 -5.09 5.47 7.01
CA LEU A 128 -5.22 6.93 7.02
C LEU A 128 -5.06 7.51 5.61
N LEU A 129 -4.07 7.06 4.84
CA LEU A 129 -3.86 7.59 3.49
C LEU A 129 -5.07 7.44 2.55
N PRO A 130 -5.77 6.29 2.50
CA PRO A 130 -6.97 6.18 1.67
C PRO A 130 -8.07 7.19 2.05
N ILE A 131 -8.25 7.44 3.35
CA ILE A 131 -9.23 8.43 3.84
C ILE A 131 -8.82 9.85 3.40
N VAL A 132 -7.53 10.18 3.51
CA VAL A 132 -7.00 11.47 3.06
C VAL A 132 -7.17 11.63 1.55
N ALA A 133 -6.88 10.59 0.77
CA ALA A 133 -7.04 10.60 -0.68
C ALA A 133 -8.52 10.77 -1.10
N GLU A 134 -9.44 10.08 -0.42
CA GLU A 134 -10.87 10.25 -0.64
C GLU A 134 -11.33 11.68 -0.33
N ALA A 135 -10.92 12.22 0.82
CA ALA A 135 -11.26 13.58 1.22
C ALA A 135 -10.70 14.62 0.24
N ALA A 136 -9.45 14.44 -0.22
CA ALA A 136 -8.84 15.30 -1.23
C ALA A 136 -9.61 15.25 -2.56
N GLY A 137 -10.03 14.06 -3.00
CA GLY A 137 -10.84 13.89 -4.21
C GLY A 137 -12.22 14.55 -4.11
N GLN A 138 -12.89 14.44 -2.96
CA GLN A 138 -14.16 15.12 -2.70
C GLN A 138 -14.01 16.65 -2.72
N PHE A 139 -12.99 17.16 -2.02
CA PHE A 139 -12.68 18.59 -1.98
C PHE A 139 -12.37 19.15 -3.37
N GLU A 140 -11.58 18.42 -4.16
CA GLU A 140 -11.29 18.82 -5.53
C GLU A 140 -12.57 18.82 -6.39
N ALA A 141 -13.40 17.77 -6.30
CA ALA A 141 -14.66 17.72 -7.04
C ALA A 141 -15.61 18.89 -6.71
N GLU A 142 -15.70 19.27 -5.43
CA GLU A 142 -16.45 20.45 -5.00
C GLU A 142 -15.87 21.74 -5.60
N ARG A 143 -14.55 21.91 -5.52
CA ARG A 143 -13.86 23.06 -6.13
C ARG A 143 -14.09 23.17 -7.64
N GLN A 144 -14.04 22.05 -8.36
CA GLN A 144 -14.31 22.00 -9.81
C GLN A 144 -15.77 22.42 -10.10
N ARG A 145 -16.74 21.97 -9.29
CA ARG A 145 -18.15 22.35 -9.42
C ARG A 145 -18.37 23.83 -9.15
N ASP A 146 -17.76 24.37 -8.10
CA ASP A 146 -17.90 25.78 -7.75
C ASP A 146 -17.29 26.70 -8.80
N ARG A 147 -16.16 26.30 -9.39
CA ARG A 147 -15.59 27.00 -10.55
C ARG A 147 -16.55 27.02 -11.74
N LEU A 148 -17.17 25.89 -12.07
CA LEU A 148 -18.15 25.82 -13.16
C LEU A 148 -19.38 26.67 -12.87
N ARG A 149 -19.88 26.67 -11.63
CA ARG A 149 -20.98 27.56 -11.23
C ARG A 149 -20.61 29.02 -11.39
N ALA A 150 -19.40 29.41 -10.99
CA ALA A 150 -18.93 30.79 -11.14
C ALA A 150 -18.81 31.19 -12.62
N GLU A 151 -18.19 30.34 -13.45
CA GLU A 151 -18.00 30.59 -14.88
C GLU A 151 -19.34 30.75 -15.63
N PHE A 152 -20.30 29.87 -15.35
CA PHE A 152 -21.60 29.84 -16.07
C PHE A 152 -22.70 30.68 -15.40
N GLY A 153 -22.39 31.41 -14.32
CA GLY A 153 -23.32 32.33 -13.65
C GLY A 153 -24.41 31.63 -12.85
N GLY A 154 -24.09 30.49 -12.23
CA GLY A 154 -24.94 29.76 -11.30
C GLY A 154 -25.26 28.32 -11.73
N GLU A 155 -25.74 27.52 -10.77
CA GLU A 155 -26.04 26.09 -10.94
C GLU A 155 -27.08 25.81 -12.03
N GLU A 156 -28.17 26.59 -12.09
CA GLU A 156 -29.23 26.36 -13.07
C GLU A 156 -28.78 26.65 -14.50
N ARG A 157 -28.01 27.73 -14.70
CA ARG A 157 -27.44 28.08 -16.00
C ARG A 157 -26.44 27.02 -16.42
N PHE A 158 -25.51 26.66 -15.52
CA PHE A 158 -24.55 25.59 -15.77
C PHE A 158 -25.24 24.29 -16.19
N ARG A 159 -26.30 23.85 -15.50
CA ARG A 159 -27.02 22.61 -15.84
C ARG A 159 -27.62 22.63 -17.24
N ARG A 160 -28.12 23.78 -17.72
CA ARG A 160 -28.63 23.93 -19.08
C ARG A 160 -27.50 23.86 -20.10
N THR A 161 -26.44 24.65 -19.88
CA THR A 161 -25.27 24.69 -20.78
C THR A 161 -24.55 23.34 -20.84
N ALA A 162 -24.38 22.66 -19.71
CA ALA A 162 -23.74 21.34 -19.64
C ALA A 162 -24.43 20.30 -20.54
N LYS A 163 -25.77 20.31 -20.64
CA LYS A 163 -26.51 19.42 -21.56
C LYS A 163 -26.20 19.74 -23.02
N GLN A 164 -26.08 21.01 -23.36
CA GLN A 164 -25.74 21.45 -24.72
C GLN A 164 -24.31 21.07 -25.08
N ILE A 165 -23.36 21.34 -24.17
CA ILE A 165 -21.95 20.97 -24.31
C ILE A 165 -21.81 19.44 -24.51
N ALA A 166 -22.50 18.64 -23.70
CA ALA A 166 -22.45 17.18 -23.80
C ALA A 166 -23.04 16.65 -25.11
N ALA A 167 -24.16 17.22 -25.58
CA ALA A 167 -24.78 16.84 -26.85
C ALA A 167 -23.89 17.20 -28.04
N TRP A 168 -23.33 18.42 -28.03
CA TRP A 168 -22.38 18.86 -29.05
C TRP A 168 -21.11 18.01 -29.05
N GLY A 169 -20.52 17.76 -27.87
CA GLY A 169 -19.30 16.96 -27.74
C GLY A 169 -19.47 15.56 -28.31
N ARG A 170 -20.56 14.85 -27.97
CA ARG A 170 -20.84 13.51 -28.51
C ARG A 170 -21.07 13.49 -30.03
N ALA A 171 -21.58 14.59 -30.59
CA ALA A 171 -21.84 14.69 -32.02
C ALA A 171 -20.58 15.04 -32.84
N ASN A 172 -19.61 15.74 -32.24
CA ASN A 172 -18.49 16.35 -32.96
C ASN A 172 -17.11 15.79 -32.58
N LEU A 173 -16.98 15.06 -31.47
CA LEU A 173 -15.71 14.56 -30.95
C LEU A 173 -15.78 13.05 -30.65
N PRO A 174 -14.65 12.32 -30.71
CA PRO A 174 -14.59 10.94 -30.27
C PRO A 174 -15.00 10.80 -28.81
N ALA A 175 -15.67 9.68 -28.47
CA ALA A 175 -16.18 9.43 -27.12
C ALA A 175 -15.08 9.54 -26.05
N GLU A 176 -13.87 9.03 -26.32
CA GLU A 176 -12.72 9.11 -25.42
C GLU A 176 -12.30 10.55 -25.11
N VAL A 177 -12.32 11.43 -26.12
CA VAL A 177 -11.94 12.85 -25.96
C VAL A 177 -12.99 13.59 -25.14
N VAL A 178 -14.26 13.33 -25.39
CA VAL A 178 -15.36 13.92 -24.61
C VAL A 178 -15.27 13.45 -23.16
N ALA A 179 -15.02 12.16 -22.92
CA ALA A 179 -14.86 11.62 -21.58
C ALA A 179 -13.68 12.28 -20.85
N ALA A 180 -12.50 12.36 -21.49
CA ALA A 180 -11.31 12.96 -20.89
C ALA A 180 -11.46 14.46 -20.59
N LEU A 181 -12.14 15.24 -21.45
CA LEU A 181 -12.38 16.67 -21.22
C LEU A 181 -13.51 16.92 -20.20
N SER A 182 -14.41 15.96 -20.00
CA SER A 182 -15.55 16.14 -19.08
C SER A 182 -15.21 15.87 -17.60
N THR A 183 -14.00 15.42 -17.29
CA THR A 183 -13.57 15.10 -15.91
C THR A 183 -13.06 16.31 -15.13
N THR A 184 -12.79 17.43 -15.80
CA THR A 184 -12.24 18.65 -15.16
C THR A 184 -13.03 19.89 -15.59
N ALA A 185 -13.07 20.92 -14.75
CA ALA A 185 -13.76 22.17 -15.09
C ALA A 185 -13.13 22.84 -16.32
N ASP A 186 -11.81 22.84 -16.43
CA ASP A 186 -11.10 23.42 -17.57
C ASP A 186 -11.42 22.71 -18.89
N GLY A 187 -11.56 21.39 -18.86
CA GLY A 187 -11.99 20.63 -20.04
C GLY A 187 -13.43 20.92 -20.44
N VAL A 188 -14.36 21.06 -19.49
CA VAL A 188 -15.75 21.47 -19.76
C VAL A 188 -15.81 22.89 -20.35
N ILE A 189 -15.00 23.81 -19.82
CA ILE A 189 -14.89 25.19 -20.35
C ILE A 189 -14.27 25.18 -21.75
N ALA A 190 -13.28 24.32 -22.02
CA ALA A 190 -12.70 24.17 -23.34
C ALA A 190 -13.74 23.64 -24.34
N LEU A 191 -14.51 22.61 -23.98
CA LEU A 191 -15.61 22.09 -24.79
C LEU A 191 -16.66 23.18 -25.08
N HIS A 192 -17.01 23.99 -24.08
CA HIS A 192 -17.91 25.13 -24.27
C HIS A 192 -17.36 26.13 -25.29
N ARG A 193 -16.09 26.51 -25.18
CA ARG A 193 -15.44 27.45 -26.12
C ARG A 193 -15.36 26.89 -27.54
N MET A 194 -15.13 25.59 -27.69
CA MET A 194 -15.13 24.94 -29.01
C MET A 194 -16.54 24.93 -29.63
N MET A 195 -17.57 24.69 -28.81
CA MET A 195 -18.97 24.77 -29.22
C MET A 195 -19.36 26.19 -29.65
N GLU A 196 -18.97 27.22 -28.90
CA GLU A 196 -19.29 28.63 -29.19
C GLU A 196 -18.59 29.17 -30.44
N LYS A 197 -17.31 28.83 -30.62
CA LYS A 197 -16.50 29.37 -31.72
C LYS A 197 -16.80 28.75 -33.07
N GLY A 198 -17.44 27.59 -33.10
CA GLY A 198 -17.70 26.85 -34.34
C GLY A 198 -16.40 26.50 -35.08
N GLU A 199 -15.88 25.30 -34.82
CA GLU A 199 -14.66 24.70 -35.41
C GLU A 199 -13.31 25.23 -34.85
N PRO A 200 -12.28 24.37 -34.73
CA PRO A 200 -11.71 23.57 -35.82
C PRO A 200 -12.12 22.10 -35.74
N VAL A 201 -12.52 21.53 -36.87
CA VAL A 201 -12.40 20.09 -37.09
C VAL A 201 -10.94 19.75 -36.82
N LEU A 202 -10.66 19.02 -35.73
CA LEU A 202 -9.36 18.38 -35.51
C LEU A 202 -9.16 17.45 -36.69
N ALA A 203 -8.47 17.93 -37.72
CA ALA A 203 -8.04 17.14 -38.84
C ALA A 203 -7.30 15.93 -38.26
N ARG A 204 -7.82 14.73 -38.56
CA ARG A 204 -7.16 13.45 -38.29
C ARG A 204 -5.69 13.57 -38.69
N GLN A 205 -4.81 13.81 -37.73
CA GLN A 205 -3.39 13.51 -37.90
C GLN A 205 -3.28 11.99 -37.83
N GLY A 206 -3.46 11.37 -38.99
CA GLY A 206 -3.46 9.93 -39.18
C GLY A 206 -3.66 9.50 -40.64
N ALA A 207 -3.58 10.41 -41.61
CA ALA A 207 -3.45 10.04 -43.01
C ALA A 207 -2.41 10.97 -43.65
N ALA A 208 -1.30 10.40 -44.08
CA ALA A 208 -0.37 11.07 -44.99
C ALA A 208 -1.18 11.56 -46.21
N PRO A 209 -0.84 12.74 -46.79
CA PRO A 209 -1.46 13.14 -48.05
C PRO A 209 -1.21 12.03 -49.08
N GLU A 210 -2.28 11.47 -49.64
CA GLU A 210 -2.16 10.50 -50.73
C GLU A 210 -1.27 11.11 -51.82
N PRO A 211 -0.18 10.44 -52.21
CA PRO A 211 0.62 10.92 -53.33
C PRO A 211 -0.26 10.89 -54.57
N MET A 212 -0.38 12.03 -55.27
CA MET A 212 -1.02 12.09 -56.59
C MET A 212 -0.30 11.10 -57.50
N ASP A 213 -0.96 9.97 -57.78
CA ASP A 213 -0.43 8.90 -58.61
C ASP A 213 -0.64 9.19 -60.11
N GLU A 214 0.07 8.45 -60.94
CA GLU A 214 0.01 8.58 -62.41
C GLU A 214 -1.43 8.36 -62.94
N ALA A 215 -2.21 7.51 -62.26
CA ALA A 215 -3.60 7.24 -62.59
C ALA A 215 -4.52 8.46 -62.35
N GLY A 216 -4.34 9.16 -61.24
CA GLY A 216 -5.05 10.40 -60.92
C GLY A 216 -4.77 11.52 -61.93
N LEU A 217 -3.51 11.67 -62.34
CA LEU A 217 -3.14 12.67 -63.35
C LEU A 217 -3.71 12.36 -64.74
N ARG A 218 -3.72 11.07 -65.15
CA ARG A 218 -4.39 10.66 -66.41
C ARG A 218 -5.90 10.93 -66.38
N LYS A 219 -6.54 10.82 -65.22
CA LYS A 219 -7.96 11.17 -65.05
C LYS A 219 -8.17 12.68 -65.23
N MET A 220 -7.28 13.51 -64.70
CA MET A 220 -7.32 14.96 -64.90
C MET A 220 -7.13 15.35 -66.38
N MET A 221 -6.31 14.63 -67.16
CA MET A 221 -6.18 14.90 -68.60
C MET A 221 -7.47 14.66 -69.40
N ARG A 222 -8.38 13.81 -68.88
CA ARG A 222 -9.69 13.54 -69.50
C ARG A 222 -10.76 14.57 -69.12
N ASP A 223 -10.48 15.44 -68.14
CA ASP A 223 -11.40 16.49 -67.73
C ASP A 223 -11.53 17.56 -68.84
N PRO A 224 -12.75 18.00 -69.21
CA PRO A 224 -12.96 19.08 -70.18
C PRO A 224 -12.18 20.37 -69.85
N ARG A 225 -11.89 20.64 -68.59
CA ARG A 225 -11.09 21.82 -68.18
C ARG A 225 -9.66 21.77 -68.69
N TYR A 226 -9.09 20.57 -68.88
CA TYR A 226 -7.73 20.39 -69.40
C TYR A 226 -7.65 20.57 -70.93
N TRP A 227 -8.55 19.96 -71.70
CA TRP A 227 -8.44 19.93 -73.18
C TRP A 227 -9.40 20.88 -73.90
N ARG A 228 -10.55 21.21 -73.32
CA ARG A 228 -11.58 22.08 -73.94
C ARG A 228 -11.41 23.53 -73.52
N SER A 229 -11.39 23.79 -72.21
CA SER A 229 -11.25 25.15 -71.65
C SER A 229 -9.79 25.56 -71.48
N ARG A 230 -8.86 24.59 -71.43
CA ARG A 230 -7.41 24.79 -71.22
C ARG A 230 -7.13 25.77 -70.08
N GLU A 231 -7.77 25.55 -68.93
CA GLU A 231 -7.63 26.43 -67.78
C GLU A 231 -6.15 26.47 -67.34
N PRO A 232 -5.54 27.67 -67.24
CA PRO A 232 -4.09 27.80 -67.03
C PRO A 232 -3.59 27.07 -65.78
N ASP A 233 -4.35 27.15 -64.69
CA ASP A 233 -3.96 26.56 -63.39
C ASP A 233 -4.14 25.04 -63.38
N PHE A 234 -5.15 24.54 -64.09
CA PHE A 234 -5.41 23.10 -64.21
C PHE A 234 -4.33 22.42 -65.06
N VAL A 235 -3.94 23.05 -66.17
CA VAL A 235 -2.85 22.57 -67.02
C VAL A 235 -1.50 22.60 -66.28
N LYS A 236 -1.22 23.66 -65.51
CA LYS A 236 -0.01 23.73 -64.66
C LYS A 236 0.04 22.59 -63.64
N LYS A 237 -1.08 22.33 -62.94
CA LYS A 237 -1.17 21.30 -61.91
C LYS A 237 -0.94 19.88 -62.48
N VAL A 238 -1.50 19.59 -63.65
CA VAL A 238 -1.28 18.30 -64.34
C VAL A 238 0.18 18.18 -64.82
N THR A 239 0.73 19.25 -65.41
CA THR A 239 2.11 19.27 -65.92
C THR A 239 3.14 19.11 -64.79
N GLU A 240 2.95 19.80 -63.67
CA GLU A 240 3.82 19.71 -62.51
C GLU A 240 3.70 18.35 -61.81
N GLY A 241 2.49 17.77 -61.77
CA GLY A 241 2.27 16.41 -61.28
C GLY A 241 3.06 15.36 -62.08
N PHE A 242 3.03 15.43 -63.42
CA PHE A 242 3.82 14.51 -64.24
C PHE A 242 5.32 14.76 -64.13
N ARG A 243 5.78 16.02 -64.09
CA ARG A 243 7.20 16.36 -63.90
C ARG A 243 7.77 15.76 -62.62
N ARG A 244 6.99 15.81 -61.53
CA ARG A 244 7.37 15.22 -60.24
C ARG A 244 7.43 13.69 -60.27
N LEU A 245 6.59 13.04 -61.09
CA LEU A 245 6.61 11.58 -61.27
C LEU A 245 7.72 11.09 -62.22
N THR A 246 8.09 11.88 -63.23
CA THR A 246 9.14 11.51 -64.21
C THR A 246 10.55 11.96 -63.81
N GLY A 247 10.70 12.72 -62.72
CA GLY A 247 12.01 13.04 -62.14
C GLY A 247 12.83 14.08 -62.92
N GLY A 248 12.19 15.16 -63.40
CA GLY A 248 12.89 16.30 -64.05
C GLY A 248 12.03 17.05 -65.06
#